data_AF-K9GKB4-F1
#
_entry.id   AF-K9GKB4-F1
#
_cell.length_a   1.000
_cell.length_b   1.000
_cell.length_c   1.000
_cell.angle_alpha   90.00
_cell.angle_beta   90.00
_cell.angle_gamma   90.00
#
_symmetry.space_group_name_H-M   'P 1'
#
loop_
_entity.id
_entity.type
_entity.pdbx_description
1 polymer ?
#
loop_
_entity_poly.entity_id
_entity_poly.type
_entity_poly.pdbx_seq_one_letter_code
_entity_poly.pdbx_strand_id
1 'polypeptide(L)'
;MPTTPSRQLLSTLITSLGNTRWTLLRTLRSENPLDLNGELRGTAAFTAQPPTTTDRDWLYCEEGEIPSHVGTGALPPGLRWTKKYIWRLDSDSGRVSVWFVKVAPGPEEADYLFHNFDFDSGSDLDSLPDLESVSAQRDPGEFVTPPVPPAVSTSGKTTVLNARGNHLCINDMYRTAYAFRIEPDTGKVLSWASRHVVRGPKKGQDIVNRYEKEA
;
A
#
# COMPACT_ATOMS: atom_id res chain seq x y z
N MET A 1 -0.99 -15.89 -21.60
CA MET A 1 0.05 -14.91 -21.22
C MET A 1 -0.58 -13.99 -20.20
N PRO A 2 0.01 -13.81 -19.01
CA PRO A 2 -0.46 -12.81 -18.05
C PRO A 2 -0.33 -11.44 -18.71
N THR A 3 -1.44 -10.70 -18.85
CA THR A 3 -1.43 -9.37 -19.45
C THR A 3 -1.28 -8.33 -18.35
N THR A 4 -0.10 -7.71 -18.26
CA THR A 4 0.14 -6.51 -17.46
C THR A 4 -0.92 -5.44 -17.76
N PRO A 5 -1.41 -4.68 -16.76
CA PRO A 5 -2.32 -3.57 -17.01
C PRO A 5 -1.77 -2.62 -18.06
N SER A 6 -2.63 -2.06 -18.91
CA SER A 6 -2.19 -1.11 -19.94
C SER A 6 -1.58 0.13 -19.29
N ARG A 7 -0.59 0.74 -19.96
CA ARG A 7 0.04 2.00 -19.52
C ARG A 7 -1.00 3.10 -19.25
N GLN A 8 -2.05 3.17 -20.06
CA GLN A 8 -3.15 4.12 -19.89
C GLN A 8 -3.92 3.86 -18.59
N LEU A 9 -4.24 2.60 -18.28
CA LEU A 9 -4.92 2.24 -17.04
C LEU A 9 -4.07 2.63 -15.81
N LEU A 10 -2.76 2.36 -15.85
CA LEU A 10 -1.85 2.71 -14.75
C LEU A 10 -1.69 4.22 -14.57
N SER A 11 -1.61 4.96 -15.67
CA SER A 11 -1.60 6.43 -15.65
C SER A 11 -2.88 6.97 -15.02
N THR A 12 -4.05 6.45 -15.39
CA THR A 12 -5.32 6.90 -14.80
C THR A 12 -5.45 6.51 -13.34
N LEU A 13 -5.00 5.31 -12.96
CA LEU A 13 -5.02 4.83 -11.58
C LEU A 13 -4.25 5.78 -10.65
N ILE A 14 -2.98 6.09 -10.98
CA ILE A 14 -2.15 6.96 -10.14
C ILE A 14 -2.68 8.40 -10.15
N THR A 15 -3.08 8.91 -11.32
CA THR A 15 -3.67 10.25 -11.42
C THR A 15 -4.95 10.36 -10.58
N SER A 16 -5.78 9.32 -10.58
CA SER A 16 -6.99 9.27 -9.77
C SER A 16 -6.70 9.21 -8.27
N LEU A 17 -5.60 8.59 -7.84
CA LEU A 17 -5.16 8.63 -6.43
C LEU A 17 -4.79 10.07 -6.01
N GLY A 18 -4.11 10.81 -6.89
CA GLY A 18 -3.73 12.23 -6.72
C GLY A 18 -4.90 13.19 -6.57
N ASN A 19 -6.01 12.92 -7.26
CA ASN A 19 -7.18 13.81 -7.28
C ASN A 19 -8.13 13.58 -6.10
N THR A 20 -7.73 12.82 -5.08
CA THR A 20 -8.60 12.43 -3.98
C THR A 20 -7.82 12.47 -2.66
N ARG A 21 -8.43 13.05 -1.64
CA ARG A 21 -7.98 12.90 -0.26
C ARG A 21 -8.61 11.65 0.32
N TRP A 22 -7.84 10.91 1.10
CA TRP A 22 -8.25 9.61 1.63
C TRP A 22 -8.34 9.66 3.15
N THR A 23 -9.41 9.12 3.70
CA THR A 23 -9.44 8.68 5.11
C THR A 23 -8.72 7.34 5.21
N LEU A 24 -7.95 7.14 6.28
CA LEU A 24 -7.15 5.93 6.50
C LEU A 24 -7.55 5.29 7.83
N LEU A 25 -7.98 4.03 7.77
CA LEU A 25 -8.02 3.12 8.91
C LEU A 25 -6.86 2.11 8.80
N ARG A 26 -5.99 2.13 9.81
CA ARG A 26 -4.81 1.27 9.90
C ARG A 26 -4.96 0.30 11.08
N THR A 27 -4.82 -0.99 10.83
CA THR A 27 -4.77 -2.02 11.86
C THR A 27 -3.34 -2.53 11.98
N LEU A 28 -2.79 -2.43 13.20
CA LEU A 28 -1.45 -2.86 13.55
C LEU A 28 -1.51 -4.15 14.37
N ARG A 29 -0.73 -5.14 13.95
CA ARG A 29 -0.47 -6.37 14.71
C ARG A 29 1.03 -6.63 14.74
N SER A 30 1.60 -6.77 15.92
CA SER A 30 3.00 -7.17 16.12
C SER A 30 3.08 -8.37 17.05
N GLU A 31 3.98 -9.28 16.75
CA GLU A 31 4.38 -10.39 17.62
C GLU A 31 5.17 -9.89 18.84
N ASN A 32 5.78 -8.70 18.74
CA ASN A 32 6.39 -8.02 19.88
C ASN A 32 5.33 -7.23 20.64
N PRO A 33 5.01 -7.59 21.91
CA PRO A 33 4.00 -6.89 22.70
C PRO A 33 4.37 -5.44 23.03
N LEU A 34 5.65 -5.06 22.89
CA LEU A 34 6.12 -3.69 23.11
C LEU A 34 5.89 -2.77 21.91
N ASP A 35 5.56 -3.33 20.74
CA ASP A 35 5.22 -2.54 19.56
C ASP A 35 3.76 -2.06 19.62
N LEU A 36 3.44 -1.05 18.82
CA LEU A 36 2.07 -0.58 18.65
C LEU A 36 1.17 -1.69 18.09
N ASN A 37 0.04 -1.91 18.75
CA ASN A 37 -1.00 -2.84 18.35
C ASN A 37 -2.37 -2.16 18.45
N GLY A 38 -3.29 -2.47 17.54
CA GLY A 38 -4.64 -1.90 17.52
C GLY A 38 -4.91 -1.04 16.30
N GLU A 39 -5.86 -0.11 16.41
CA GLU A 39 -6.32 0.70 15.28
C GLU A 39 -5.81 2.14 15.35
N LEU A 40 -5.31 2.63 14.23
CA LEU A 40 -4.96 4.03 14.00
C LEU A 40 -5.88 4.62 12.94
N ARG A 41 -6.27 5.87 13.15
CA ARG A 41 -7.04 6.66 12.17
C ARG A 41 -6.19 7.83 11.69
N GLY A 42 -6.35 8.17 10.42
CA GLY A 42 -5.60 9.23 9.80
C GLY A 42 -6.15 9.60 8.43
N THR A 43 -5.33 10.32 7.67
CA THR A 43 -5.58 10.70 6.29
C THR A 43 -4.39 10.31 5.42
N ALA A 44 -4.62 10.23 4.12
CA ALA A 44 -3.57 10.08 3.13
C ALA A 44 -3.83 10.94 1.89
N ALA A 45 -2.76 11.41 1.27
CA ALA A 45 -2.82 12.23 0.06
C ALA A 45 -1.63 11.93 -0.86
N PHE A 46 -1.84 12.19 -2.15
CA PHE A 46 -0.82 12.06 -3.18
C PHE A 46 -0.62 13.43 -3.84
N THR A 47 0.58 13.98 -3.72
CA THR A 47 0.92 15.29 -4.30
C THR A 47 1.87 15.10 -5.47
N ALA A 48 1.43 15.48 -6.67
CA ALA A 48 2.29 15.43 -7.86
C ALA A 48 3.55 16.29 -7.64
N GLN A 49 4.71 15.71 -7.91
CA GLN A 49 5.98 16.41 -7.84
C GLN A 49 6.31 17.08 -9.18
N PRO A 50 7.08 18.18 -9.17
CA PRO A 50 7.64 18.73 -10.40
C PRO A 50 8.42 17.64 -11.14
N PRO A 51 8.28 17.53 -12.47
CA PRO A 51 9.02 16.54 -13.23
C PRO A 51 10.52 16.85 -13.15
N THR A 52 11.28 15.95 -12.51
CA THR A 52 12.75 15.99 -12.49
C THR A 52 13.36 15.19 -13.63
N THR A 53 12.56 14.31 -14.24
CA THR A 53 12.90 13.41 -15.35
C THR A 53 11.69 13.30 -16.29
N THR A 54 11.70 12.36 -17.25
CA THR A 54 10.50 11.99 -18.04
C THR A 54 9.43 11.28 -17.21
N ASP A 55 9.81 10.75 -16.04
CA ASP A 55 8.91 10.05 -15.15
C ASP A 55 8.03 11.00 -14.35
N ARG A 56 6.92 10.45 -13.86
CA ARG A 56 5.96 11.19 -13.03
C ARG A 56 6.00 10.66 -11.61
N ASP A 57 6.30 11.56 -10.68
CA ASP A 57 6.41 11.27 -9.26
C ASP A 57 5.22 11.87 -8.50
N TRP A 58 4.71 11.09 -7.54
CA TRP A 58 3.75 11.55 -6.55
C TRP A 58 4.31 11.30 -5.17
N LEU A 59 4.38 12.35 -4.36
CA LEU A 59 4.63 12.23 -2.93
C LEU A 59 3.38 11.71 -2.26
N TYR A 60 3.44 10.46 -1.81
CA TYR A 60 2.44 9.85 -0.97
C TYR A 60 2.74 10.19 0.49
N CYS A 61 1.79 10.82 1.17
CA CYS A 61 1.87 11.16 2.59
C CYS A 61 0.69 10.55 3.33
N GLU A 62 0.97 9.96 4.48
CA GLU A 62 -0.02 9.61 5.47
C GLU A 62 0.27 10.35 6.78
N GLU A 63 -0.79 10.65 7.52
CA GLU A 63 -0.68 11.19 8.86
C GLU A 63 -1.89 10.87 9.73
N GLY A 64 -1.70 10.88 11.05
CA GLY A 64 -2.78 10.73 12.01
C GLY A 64 -2.27 10.88 13.44
N GLU A 65 -3.16 10.62 14.39
CA GLU A 65 -2.84 10.63 15.82
C GLU A 65 -2.74 9.20 16.35
N ILE A 66 -1.85 8.99 17.32
CA ILE A 66 -1.71 7.75 18.05
C ILE A 66 -2.64 7.83 19.26
N PRO A 67 -3.70 7.02 19.33
CA PRO A 67 -4.56 6.97 20.49
C PRO A 67 -3.78 6.53 21.73
N SER A 68 -4.12 7.08 22.89
CA SER A 68 -3.46 6.75 24.17
C SER A 68 -3.56 5.28 24.57
N HIS A 69 -4.51 4.53 24.01
CA HIS A 69 -4.70 3.11 24.24
C HIS A 69 -3.94 2.21 23.25
N VAL A 70 -3.27 2.79 22.25
CA VAL A 70 -2.48 2.07 21.24
C VAL A 70 -1.01 2.18 21.62
N GLY A 71 -0.47 1.15 22.27
CA GLY A 71 0.93 1.06 22.69
C GLY A 71 1.12 0.59 24.14
N THR A 72 2.37 0.33 24.54
CA THR A 72 2.69 -0.04 25.92
C THR A 72 2.96 1.20 26.77
N GLY A 73 2.06 1.50 27.69
CA GLY A 73 2.21 2.57 28.68
C GLY A 73 1.42 3.85 28.36
N ALA A 74 1.50 4.85 29.23
CA ALA A 74 0.85 6.13 29.05
C ALA A 74 1.63 6.97 28.02
N LEU A 75 1.22 6.92 26.74
CA LEU A 75 1.74 7.82 25.72
C LEU A 75 1.22 9.24 25.95
N PRO A 76 2.03 10.28 25.71
CA PRO A 76 1.57 11.66 25.75
C PRO A 76 0.38 11.87 24.80
N PRO A 77 -0.66 12.63 25.22
CA PRO A 77 -1.77 12.95 24.34
C PRO A 77 -1.28 13.77 23.13
N GLY A 78 -1.86 13.50 21.96
CA GLY A 78 -1.54 14.23 20.73
C GLY A 78 -0.28 13.78 20.00
N LEU A 79 0.31 12.63 20.36
CA LEU A 79 1.40 12.04 19.58
C LEU A 79 0.91 11.74 18.16
N ARG A 80 1.62 12.26 17.15
CA ARG A 80 1.27 12.06 15.73
C ARG A 80 2.17 11.02 15.09
N TRP A 81 1.62 10.33 14.11
CA TRP A 81 2.38 9.45 13.22
C TRP A 81 2.31 9.99 11.79
N THR A 82 3.39 9.79 11.04
CA THR A 82 3.45 10.13 9.61
C THR A 82 4.28 9.12 8.86
N LYS A 83 3.99 8.94 7.58
CA LYS A 83 4.73 8.07 6.67
C LYS A 83 4.72 8.67 5.28
N LYS A 84 5.87 8.65 4.60
CA LYS A 84 6.04 9.21 3.26
C LYS A 84 6.72 8.21 2.33
N TYR A 85 6.27 8.20 1.09
CA TYR A 85 6.90 7.48 -0.03
C TYR A 85 6.76 8.29 -1.30
N ILE A 86 7.64 8.06 -2.27
CA ILE A 86 7.44 8.54 -3.64
C ILE A 86 6.95 7.38 -4.50
N TRP A 87 5.79 7.56 -5.14
CA TRP A 87 5.26 6.65 -6.14
C TRP A 87 5.62 7.20 -7.51
N ARG A 88 6.37 6.41 -8.28
CA ARG A 88 6.87 6.78 -9.59
C ARG A 88 6.19 5.95 -10.67
N LEU A 89 5.61 6.64 -11.66
CA LEU A 89 5.21 6.04 -12.92
C LEU A 89 6.32 6.26 -13.94
N ASP A 90 6.98 5.17 -14.31
CA ASP A 90 7.99 5.17 -15.34
C ASP A 90 7.35 5.41 -16.71
N SER A 91 7.82 6.45 -17.38
CA SER A 91 7.24 6.95 -18.61
C SER A 91 7.41 5.97 -19.78
N ASP A 92 8.52 5.24 -19.85
CA ASP A 92 8.86 4.40 -20.99
C ASP A 92 8.30 2.98 -20.85
N SER A 93 8.54 2.35 -19.70
CA SER A 93 8.12 0.99 -19.38
C SER A 93 6.66 0.90 -18.89
N GLY A 94 6.07 2.02 -18.48
CA GLY A 94 4.72 2.05 -17.91
C GLY A 94 4.62 1.33 -16.56
N ARG A 95 5.73 1.17 -15.83
CA ARG A 95 5.78 0.47 -14.54
C ARG A 95 5.61 1.43 -13.38
N VAL A 96 5.07 0.92 -12.28
CA VAL A 96 4.92 1.67 -11.03
C VAL A 96 5.94 1.19 -10.02
N SER A 97 6.62 2.12 -9.35
CA SER A 97 7.58 1.82 -8.30
C SER A 97 7.39 2.71 -7.08
N VAL A 98 7.78 2.21 -5.90
CA VAL A 98 7.70 2.92 -4.63
C VAL A 98 9.10 3.13 -4.09
N TRP A 99 9.39 4.35 -3.67
CA TRP A 99 10.71 4.80 -3.23
C TRP A 99 10.62 5.35 -1.82
N PHE A 100 11.64 5.07 -1.01
CA PHE A 100 11.83 5.77 0.25
C PHE A 100 12.12 7.25 -0.02
N VAL A 101 11.66 8.11 0.88
CA VAL A 101 11.93 9.54 0.82
C VAL A 101 13.15 9.87 1.67
N LYS A 102 14.05 10.69 1.15
CA LYS A 102 15.26 11.11 1.86
C LYS A 102 14.89 11.81 3.17
N VAL A 103 15.56 11.44 4.25
CA VAL A 103 15.44 12.12 5.56
C VAL A 103 16.52 13.19 5.64
N ALA A 104 16.30 14.31 4.95
CA ALA A 104 17.22 15.46 4.94
C ALA A 104 16.44 16.79 4.89
N PRO A 105 17.04 17.91 5.34
CA PRO A 105 16.45 19.22 5.11
C PRO A 105 16.35 19.52 3.61
N GLY A 106 15.23 20.11 3.17
CA GLY A 106 15.02 20.49 1.78
C GLY A 106 13.77 19.88 1.17
N PRO A 107 13.68 19.84 -0.17
CA PRO A 107 12.55 19.22 -0.86
C PRO A 107 12.51 17.70 -0.63
N GLU A 108 11.31 17.14 -0.71
CA GLU A 108 11.09 15.70 -0.61
C GLU A 108 11.62 15.01 -1.87
N GLU A 109 12.63 14.17 -1.72
CA GLU A 109 13.30 13.51 -2.83
C GLU A 109 13.35 11.99 -2.64
N ALA A 110 13.35 11.25 -3.74
CA ALA A 110 13.51 9.79 -3.71
C ALA A 110 14.94 9.44 -3.28
N ASP A 111 15.06 8.49 -2.35
CA ASP A 111 16.34 7.98 -1.83
C ASP A 111 16.71 6.69 -2.56
N TYR A 112 16.21 5.55 -2.08
CA TYR A 112 16.40 4.24 -2.70
C TYR A 112 15.06 3.53 -2.92
N LEU A 113 15.07 2.61 -3.87
CA LEU A 113 13.90 1.83 -4.26
C LEU A 113 13.44 0.97 -3.08
N PHE A 114 12.15 1.08 -2.75
CA PHE A 114 11.51 0.12 -1.86
C PHE A 114 11.13 -1.13 -2.67
N HIS A 115 10.15 -1.01 -3.57
CA HIS A 115 9.78 -2.11 -4.45
C HIS A 115 9.15 -1.62 -5.76
N ASN A 116 9.03 -2.56 -6.71
CA ASN A 116 8.21 -2.36 -7.91
C ASN A 116 6.85 -3.00 -7.70
N PHE A 117 5.83 -2.43 -8.33
CA PHE A 117 4.53 -3.08 -8.44
C PHE A 117 4.62 -4.23 -9.44
N ASP A 118 4.14 -5.37 -9.00
CA ASP A 118 3.81 -6.52 -9.82
C ASP A 118 2.29 -6.70 -9.80
N PHE A 119 1.62 -6.48 -10.93
CA PHE A 119 0.17 -6.48 -11.02
C PHE A 119 -0.36 -7.88 -11.33
N ASP A 120 -1.33 -8.34 -10.54
CA ASP A 120 -1.94 -9.64 -10.76
C ASP A 120 -2.73 -9.63 -12.07
N SER A 121 -2.41 -10.56 -12.96
CA SER A 121 -3.05 -10.66 -14.28
C SER A 121 -4.35 -11.46 -14.20
N GLY A 122 -5.28 -11.08 -13.33
CA GLY A 122 -6.69 -11.54 -13.28
C GLY A 122 -7.01 -13.05 -13.24
N SER A 123 -6.02 -13.94 -13.31
CA SER A 123 -6.19 -15.40 -13.49
C SER A 123 -5.72 -16.22 -12.29
N ASP A 124 -4.95 -15.61 -11.38
CA ASP A 124 -4.39 -16.30 -10.21
C ASP A 124 -5.33 -16.32 -8.99
N LEU A 125 -6.46 -15.59 -9.04
CA LEU A 125 -7.40 -15.52 -7.91
C LEU A 125 -8.54 -16.54 -7.99
N ASP A 126 -8.88 -17.05 -9.18
CA ASP A 126 -9.84 -18.16 -9.37
C ASP A 126 -9.24 -19.54 -9.06
N SER A 127 -7.93 -19.59 -8.74
CA SER A 127 -7.20 -20.83 -8.46
C SER A 127 -6.83 -21.02 -6.99
N LEU A 128 -7.40 -20.24 -6.07
CA LEU A 128 -7.26 -20.51 -4.64
C LEU A 128 -8.25 -21.62 -4.24
N PRO A 129 -7.80 -22.84 -3.89
CA PRO A 129 -8.69 -23.81 -3.29
C PRO A 129 -9.07 -23.33 -1.88
N ASP A 130 -10.33 -23.52 -1.52
CA ASP A 130 -10.80 -23.41 -0.13
C ASP A 130 -9.85 -24.18 0.78
N LEU A 131 -9.09 -23.49 1.64
CA LEU A 131 -8.13 -24.12 2.53
C LEU A 131 -8.63 -24.05 3.98
N GLU A 132 -9.61 -24.90 4.29
CA GLU A 132 -9.54 -25.62 5.55
C GLU A 132 -8.53 -26.76 5.40
N SER A 133 -7.55 -26.80 6.31
CA SER A 133 -6.57 -27.88 6.53
C SER A 133 -5.52 -28.15 5.44
N VAL A 134 -4.23 -27.97 5.75
CA VAL A 134 -3.23 -29.04 5.99
C VAL A 134 -1.86 -28.41 6.30
N SER A 135 -1.17 -29.07 7.24
CA SER A 135 0.11 -28.81 7.88
C SER A 135 1.38 -28.79 7.00
N ALA A 136 2.31 -27.92 7.43
CA ALA A 136 3.78 -28.00 7.47
C ALA A 136 4.62 -28.31 6.19
N GLN A 137 5.61 -27.42 6.00
CA GLN A 137 6.80 -27.48 5.14
C GLN A 137 6.63 -27.20 3.64
N ARG A 138 6.53 -25.91 3.29
CA ARG A 138 7.23 -25.27 2.15
C ARG A 138 7.54 -23.80 2.51
N ASP A 139 8.79 -23.37 2.36
CA ASP A 139 9.17 -21.95 2.20
C ASP A 139 10.02 -21.89 0.93
N PRO A 140 9.51 -21.27 -0.15
CA PRO A 140 9.98 -19.92 -0.51
C PRO A 140 8.91 -19.10 -1.26
N GLY A 141 8.48 -17.94 -0.74
CA GLY A 141 7.73 -16.95 -1.55
C GLY A 141 6.24 -16.82 -1.25
N GLU A 142 5.85 -16.87 0.01
CA GLU A 142 4.51 -16.54 0.46
C GLU A 142 4.15 -15.09 0.05
N PHE A 143 3.45 -14.93 -1.06
CA PHE A 143 2.85 -13.65 -1.44
C PHE A 143 1.80 -13.30 -0.39
N VAL A 144 1.83 -12.07 0.11
CA VAL A 144 0.81 -11.61 1.05
C VAL A 144 -0.46 -11.31 0.28
N THR A 145 -1.59 -11.86 0.74
CA THR A 145 -2.88 -11.60 0.10
C THR A 145 -3.29 -10.14 0.32
N PRO A 146 -3.66 -9.41 -0.75
CA PRO A 146 -4.16 -8.04 -0.59
C PRO A 146 -5.49 -8.05 0.18
N PRO A 147 -5.70 -7.08 1.08
CA PRO A 147 -6.97 -6.94 1.78
C PRO A 147 -8.03 -6.45 0.79
N VAL A 148 -9.27 -6.93 0.95
CA VAL A 148 -10.40 -6.44 0.14
C VAL A 148 -10.58 -4.94 0.40
N PRO A 149 -10.52 -4.05 -0.60
CA PRO A 149 -10.67 -2.62 -0.35
C PRO A 149 -12.09 -2.28 0.13
N PRO A 150 -12.33 -1.16 0.83
CA PRO A 150 -13.66 -0.81 1.35
C PRO A 150 -14.76 -0.73 0.29
N ALA A 151 -15.95 -1.27 0.58
CA ALA A 151 -17.08 -1.18 -0.35
C ALA A 151 -17.50 0.28 -0.57
N VAL A 152 -18.01 0.58 -1.78
CA VAL A 152 -18.46 1.92 -2.16
C VAL A 152 -19.89 1.85 -2.65
N SER A 153 -20.73 2.78 -2.18
CA SER A 153 -22.12 2.90 -2.62
C SER A 153 -22.16 3.56 -3.99
N THR A 154 -21.90 2.81 -5.06
CA THR A 154 -22.05 3.28 -6.44
C THR A 154 -23.02 2.36 -7.18
N SER A 155 -23.81 2.93 -8.08
CA SER A 155 -24.72 2.17 -8.95
C SER A 155 -24.00 1.45 -10.09
N GLY A 156 -22.70 1.70 -10.29
CA GLY A 156 -21.90 1.17 -11.38
C GLY A 156 -21.16 -0.12 -11.02
N LYS A 157 -20.84 -0.92 -12.03
CA LYS A 157 -19.97 -2.10 -11.86
C LYS A 157 -18.58 -1.64 -11.41
N THR A 158 -17.98 -2.36 -10.46
CA THR A 158 -16.60 -2.13 -10.03
C THR A 158 -15.76 -3.37 -10.28
N THR A 159 -14.45 -3.19 -10.42
CA THR A 159 -13.47 -4.28 -10.43
C THR A 159 -12.32 -3.97 -9.48
N VAL A 160 -11.57 -4.99 -9.07
CA VAL A 160 -10.42 -4.83 -8.18
C VAL A 160 -9.14 -5.17 -8.93
N LEU A 161 -8.21 -4.22 -8.97
CA LEU A 161 -6.87 -4.41 -9.50
C LEU A 161 -5.91 -4.63 -8.33
N ASN A 162 -5.23 -5.79 -8.32
CA ASN A 162 -4.28 -6.14 -7.28
C ASN A 162 -2.84 -5.89 -7.75
N ALA A 163 -1.99 -5.49 -6.83
CA ALA A 163 -0.55 -5.36 -7.06
C ALA A 163 0.23 -5.83 -5.83
N ARG A 164 1.48 -6.23 -6.03
CA ARG A 164 2.37 -6.71 -4.97
C ARG A 164 3.76 -6.13 -5.13
N GLY A 165 4.54 -6.15 -4.07
CA GLY A 165 5.93 -5.71 -4.08
C GLY A 165 6.67 -6.21 -2.84
N ASN A 166 7.91 -6.64 -3.03
CA ASN A 166 8.75 -7.18 -1.96
C ASN A 166 10.06 -6.40 -1.85
N HIS A 167 10.60 -6.33 -0.64
CA HIS A 167 11.88 -5.69 -0.36
C HIS A 167 12.57 -6.43 0.79
N LEU A 168 13.80 -6.89 0.57
CA LEU A 168 14.64 -7.43 1.64
C LEU A 168 15.46 -6.28 2.22
N CYS A 169 15.18 -5.90 3.46
CA CYS A 169 15.99 -4.93 4.18
C CYS A 169 16.84 -5.65 5.22
N ILE A 170 18.13 -5.83 4.91
CA ILE A 170 19.11 -6.54 5.74
C ILE A 170 18.65 -7.99 6.00
N ASN A 171 17.96 -8.24 7.11
CA ASN A 171 17.48 -9.55 7.53
C ASN A 171 15.95 -9.63 7.63
N ASP A 172 15.24 -8.56 7.27
CA ASP A 172 13.79 -8.45 7.39
C ASP A 172 13.17 -8.42 5.98
N MET A 173 12.31 -9.39 5.70
CA MET A 173 11.53 -9.45 4.47
C MET A 173 10.28 -8.59 4.62
N TYR A 174 10.20 -7.53 3.83
CA TYR A 174 9.01 -6.69 3.68
C TYR A 174 8.22 -7.17 2.47
N ARG A 175 7.00 -7.62 2.71
CA ARG A 175 6.05 -8.01 1.66
C ARG A 175 4.87 -7.08 1.70
N THR A 176 4.53 -6.52 0.55
CA THR A 176 3.41 -5.61 0.40
C THR A 176 2.46 -6.11 -0.67
N ALA A 177 1.16 -6.02 -0.39
CA ALA A 177 0.12 -6.16 -1.38
C ALA A 177 -0.85 -4.97 -1.32
N TYR A 178 -1.42 -4.66 -2.48
CA TYR A 178 -2.34 -3.57 -2.72
C TYR A 178 -3.56 -4.12 -3.45
N ALA A 179 -4.72 -3.55 -3.16
CA ALA A 179 -5.92 -3.73 -3.95
C ALA A 179 -6.57 -2.38 -4.19
N PHE A 180 -6.83 -2.08 -5.46
CA PHE A 180 -7.47 -0.86 -5.92
C PHE A 180 -8.84 -1.21 -6.49
N ARG A 181 -9.91 -0.75 -5.85
CA ARG A 181 -11.23 -0.82 -6.47
C ARG A 181 -11.38 0.32 -7.44
N ILE A 182 -11.61 -0.03 -8.69
CA ILE A 182 -11.70 0.91 -9.80
C ILE A 182 -13.03 0.79 -10.52
N GLU A 183 -13.44 1.89 -11.13
CA GLU A 183 -14.42 1.88 -12.21
C GLU A 183 -13.76 1.27 -13.46
N PRO A 184 -14.29 0.16 -14.03
CA PRO A 184 -13.61 -0.59 -15.08
C PRO A 184 -13.32 0.22 -16.34
N ASP A 185 -14.26 1.08 -16.74
CA ASP A 185 -14.19 1.82 -18.00
C ASP A 185 -13.19 2.97 -17.96
N THR A 186 -13.00 3.57 -16.79
CA THR A 186 -12.13 4.74 -16.62
C THR A 186 -10.82 4.43 -15.91
N GLY A 187 -10.77 3.40 -15.07
CA GLY A 187 -9.66 3.16 -14.16
C GLY A 187 -9.64 4.07 -12.93
N LYS A 188 -10.71 4.86 -12.71
CA LYS A 188 -10.82 5.75 -11.56
C LYS A 188 -10.86 4.95 -10.26
N VAL A 189 -10.00 5.31 -9.31
CA VAL A 189 -9.97 4.67 -7.98
C VAL A 189 -11.14 5.17 -7.13
N LEU A 190 -11.87 4.21 -6.57
CA LEU A 190 -13.04 4.44 -5.72
C LEU A 190 -12.70 4.24 -4.25
N SER A 191 -11.88 3.23 -3.96
CA SER A 191 -11.30 2.93 -2.66
C SER A 191 -10.09 2.02 -2.87
N TRP A 192 -9.20 1.96 -1.90
CA TRP A 192 -8.05 1.06 -1.99
C TRP A 192 -7.63 0.57 -0.62
N ALA A 193 -6.78 -0.44 -0.59
CA ALA A 193 -6.25 -1.00 0.63
C ALA A 193 -4.86 -1.56 0.38
N SER A 194 -4.06 -1.63 1.44
CA SER A 194 -2.74 -2.24 1.40
C SER A 194 -2.51 -3.11 2.63
N ARG A 195 -1.68 -4.13 2.49
CA ARG A 195 -1.19 -4.94 3.60
C ARG A 195 0.32 -5.03 3.51
N HIS A 196 0.99 -4.77 4.62
CA HIS A 196 2.43 -4.90 4.77
C HIS A 196 2.72 -5.94 5.83
N VAL A 197 3.44 -6.99 5.46
CA VAL A 197 3.90 -8.01 6.40
C VAL A 197 5.42 -7.94 6.44
N VAL A 198 5.96 -7.84 7.65
CA VAL A 198 7.40 -7.87 7.91
C VAL A 198 7.70 -9.14 8.69
N ARG A 199 8.64 -9.93 8.17
CA ARG A 199 9.14 -11.15 8.80
C ARG A 199 10.66 -11.13 8.83
N GLY A 200 11.23 -11.32 10.01
CA GLY A 200 12.66 -11.45 10.22
C GLY A 200 12.95 -12.05 11.59
N PRO A 201 14.23 -12.29 11.94
CA PRO A 201 14.60 -13.01 13.16
C PRO A 201 14.06 -12.40 14.47
N LYS A 202 13.78 -11.09 14.45
CA LYS A 202 13.27 -10.33 15.61
C LYS A 202 12.06 -9.47 15.28
N LYS A 203 11.49 -9.63 14.08
CA LYS A 203 10.37 -8.79 13.60
C LYS A 203 9.27 -9.68 13.05
N GLY A 204 8.08 -9.48 13.60
CA GLY A 204 6.84 -10.06 13.10
C GLY A 204 5.76 -9.00 13.15
N GLN A 205 5.54 -8.30 12.05
CA GLN A 205 4.52 -7.25 11.97
C GLN A 205 3.57 -7.49 10.79
N ASP A 206 2.31 -7.17 10.98
CA ASP A 206 1.25 -7.21 9.98
C ASP A 206 0.42 -5.92 10.09
N ILE A 207 0.45 -5.13 9.03
CA ILE A 207 -0.17 -3.81 8.95
C ILE A 207 -1.17 -3.85 7.81
N VAL A 208 -2.45 -3.64 8.12
CA VAL A 208 -3.51 -3.52 7.13
C VAL A 208 -4.00 -2.08 7.09
N ASN A 209 -4.02 -1.48 5.91
CA ASN A 209 -4.50 -0.14 5.67
C ASN A 209 -5.72 -0.17 4.75
N ARG A 210 -6.74 0.61 5.09
CA ARG A 210 -7.97 0.75 4.32
C ARG A 210 -8.22 2.22 4.05
N TYR A 211 -8.44 2.56 2.79
CA TYR A 211 -8.56 3.94 2.32
C TYR A 211 -9.91 4.16 1.66
N GLU A 212 -10.65 5.12 2.18
CA GLU A 212 -11.93 5.59 1.65
C GLU A 212 -11.80 7.06 1.26
N LYS A 213 -12.62 7.52 0.33
CA LYS A 213 -12.62 8.94 -0.03
C LYS A 213 -13.02 9.76 1.18
N GLU A 214 -12.30 10.84 1.44
CA GLU A 214 -12.75 11.86 2.39
C GLU A 214 -14.07 12.45 1.86
N ALA A 215 -15.06 12.49 2.74
CA ALA A 215 -16.42 12.93 2.44
C ALA A 215 -16.51 14.45 2.28
#